data_AF-A0A076I1N1-F1
#
_entry.id   AF-A0A076I1N1-F1
#
_cell.length_a   1.000
_cell.length_b   1.000
_cell.length_c   1.000
_cell.angle_alpha   90.00
_cell.angle_beta   90.00
_cell.angle_gamma   90.00
#
_symmetry.space_group_name_H-M   'P 1'
#
loop_
_entity.id
_entity.type
_entity.pdbx_description
1 polymer ?
#
loop_
_entity_poly.entity_id
_entity_poly.type
_entity_poly.pdbx_seq_one_letter_code
_entity_poly.pdbx_strand_id
1 'polypeptide(L)' 'MARVTPLNEGQYVKVRQLNLRLLGEVQALQTRFANDAATLDQQMAEVQARYEWDLATILWPRQMVAYTQAKADLMAFGSR' A
#
# COMPACT_ATOMS: atom_id res chain seq x y z
N MET A 1 2.77 8.18 -23.11
CA MET A 1 2.78 8.82 -21.77
C MET A 1 1.42 8.62 -21.10
N ALA A 2 1.32 7.69 -20.16
CA ALA A 2 0.10 7.46 -19.41
C ALA A 2 -0.10 8.64 -18.44
N ARG A 3 -1.04 9.54 -18.75
CA ARG A 3 -1.42 10.63 -17.85
C ARG A 3 -1.91 10.03 -16.55
N VAL A 4 -1.16 10.23 -15.46
CA VAL A 4 -1.59 9.94 -14.08
C VAL A 4 -2.90 10.68 -13.88
N THR A 5 -3.97 9.94 -13.65
CA THR A 5 -5.27 10.56 -13.39
C THR A 5 -5.26 10.97 -11.93
N PRO A 6 -5.37 12.27 -11.60
CA PRO A 6 -5.35 12.72 -10.21
C PRO A 6 -6.49 12.08 -9.43
N LEU A 7 -6.29 11.87 -8.13
CA LEU A 7 -7.38 11.46 -7.23
C LEU A 7 -8.37 12.62 -7.12
N ASN A 8 -9.67 12.30 -7.13
CA ASN A 8 -10.65 13.26 -6.64
C ASN A 8 -10.58 13.36 -5.10
N GLU A 9 -11.21 14.38 -4.52
CA GLU A 9 -11.15 14.64 -3.08
C GLU A 9 -11.67 13.46 -2.24
N GLY A 10 -12.77 12.83 -2.64
CA GLY A 10 -13.31 11.65 -1.95
C GLY A 10 -12.35 10.45 -1.98
N GLN A 11 -11.68 10.23 -3.11
CA GLN A 11 -10.63 9.20 -3.23
C GLN A 11 -9.43 9.55 -2.35
N TYR A 12 -8.99 10.81 -2.36
CA TYR A 12 -7.87 11.27 -1.55
C TYR A 12 -8.10 11.03 -0.05
N VAL A 13 -9.26 11.40 0.48
CA VAL A 13 -9.58 11.18 1.91
C VAL A 13 -9.54 9.68 2.25
N LYS A 14 -10.13 8.82 1.41
CA LYS A 14 -10.14 7.37 1.61
C LYS A 14 -8.73 6.77 1.55
N VAL A 15 -7.92 7.13 0.57
CA VAL A 15 -6.52 6.68 0.47
C VAL A 15 -5.71 7.14 1.68
N ARG A 16 -5.89 8.38 2.12
CA ARG A 16 -5.19 8.90 3.31
C ARG A 16 -5.57 8.12 4.57
N GLN A 17 -6.86 7.83 4.77
CA GLN A 17 -7.31 7.02 5.91
C GLN A 17 -6.75 5.59 5.83
N LEU A 18 -6.74 4.99 4.65
CA LEU A 18 -6.18 3.66 4.42
C LEU A 18 -4.68 3.62 4.73
N ASN A 19 -3.92 4.64 4.33
CA ASN A 19 -2.49 4.76 4.65
C ASN A 19 -2.22 4.89 6.15
N LEU A 20 -3.01 5.70 6.85
CA LEU A 20 -2.86 5.86 8.31
C LEU A 20 -3.16 4.56 9.04
N ARG A 21 -4.16 3.79 8.58
CA ARG A 21 -4.45 2.45 9.11
C ARG A 21 -3.26 1.51 8.89
N LEU A 22 -2.72 1.45 7.68
CA LEU A 22 -1.56 0.62 7.35
C LEU A 22 -0.38 0.92 8.28
N LEU A 23 -0.05 2.20 8.49
CA LEU A 23 1.06 2.60 9.38
C LEU A 23 0.83 2.12 10.82
N GLY A 24 -0.39 2.25 11.33
CA GLY A 24 -0.76 1.77 12.66
C GLY A 24 -0.67 0.24 12.79
N GLU A 25 -1.16 -0.49 11.78
CA GLU A 25 -1.09 -1.97 11.76
C GLU A 25 0.37 -2.44 11.70
N VAL A 26 1.21 -1.85 10.85
CA VAL A 26 2.63 -2.21 10.76
C VAL A 26 3.36 -1.95 12.08
N GLN A 27 3.14 -0.79 12.72
CA GLN A 27 3.75 -0.49 14.01
C GLN A 27 3.31 -1.47 15.10
N ALA A 28 2.02 -1.84 15.11
CA ALA A 28 1.49 -2.82 16.04
C ALA A 28 2.09 -4.22 15.80
N LEU A 29 2.24 -4.65 14.54
CA LEU A 29 2.86 -5.93 14.20
C LEU A 29 4.34 -5.98 14.60
N GLN A 30 5.11 -4.93 14.29
CA GLN A 30 6.51 -4.83 14.68
C GLN A 30 6.70 -4.93 16.19
N THR A 31 5.81 -4.28 16.96
CA THR A 31 5.83 -4.35 18.43
C THR A 31 5.45 -5.74 18.92
N ARG A 32 4.40 -6.34 18.34
CA ARG A 32 3.82 -7.62 18.78
C ARG A 32 4.73 -8.82 18.47
N PHE A 33 5.40 -8.80 17.33
CA PHE A 33 6.22 -9.91 16.82
C PHE A 33 7.71 -9.58 16.80
N ALA A 34 8.16 -8.65 17.65
CA ALA A 34 9.56 -8.21 17.71
C ALA A 34 10.58 -9.36 17.88
N ASN A 35 10.17 -10.47 18.50
CA ASN A 35 11.01 -11.65 18.76
C ASN A 35 10.67 -12.85 17.85
N ASP A 36 9.73 -12.70 16.91
CA ASP A 36 9.30 -13.75 16.00
C ASP A 36 9.24 -13.21 14.57
N ALA A 37 10.42 -13.18 13.93
CA ALA A 37 10.61 -12.63 12.60
C ALA A 37 9.79 -13.36 11.52
N ALA A 38 9.65 -14.69 11.64
CA ALA A 38 8.90 -15.48 10.66
C ALA A 38 7.41 -15.11 10.68
N THR A 39 6.83 -15.00 11.88
CA THR A 39 5.43 -14.57 12.03
C THR A 39 5.25 -13.10 11.65
N LEU A 40 6.21 -12.23 11.99
CA LEU A 40 6.20 -10.82 11.59
C LEU A 40 6.12 -10.68 10.07
N ASP A 41 6.99 -11.38 9.33
CA ASP A 41 7.05 -11.33 7.87
C ASP A 41 5.73 -11.81 7.25
N GLN A 42 5.18 -12.92 7.73
CA GLN A 42 3.90 -13.45 7.26
C GLN A 42 2.76 -12.44 7.48
N GLN A 43 2.68 -11.85 8.68
CA GLN A 43 1.62 -10.89 9.02
C GLN A 43 1.78 -9.58 8.25
N MET A 44 3.01 -9.12 8.03
CA MET A 44 3.28 -7.95 7.19
C MET A 44 2.85 -8.18 5.74
N ALA A 45 3.12 -9.36 5.17
CA ALA A 45 2.68 -9.71 3.82
C ALA A 45 1.14 -9.71 3.71
N GLU A 46 0.45 -10.24 4.72
CA GLU A 46 -1.01 -10.26 4.76
C GLU A 46 -1.61 -8.84 4.84
N VAL A 47 -1.06 -7.98 5.72
CA VAL A 47 -1.47 -6.57 5.82
C VAL A 47 -1.26 -5.84 4.49
N GLN A 48 -0.12 -6.05 3.83
CA GLN A 48 0.14 -5.45 2.52
C GLN A 48 -0.85 -5.91 1.46
N ALA A 49 -1.15 -7.21 1.39
CA ALA A 49 -2.11 -7.75 0.43
C ALA A 49 -3.52 -7.16 0.63
N ARG A 50 -3.97 -7.04 1.89
CA ARG A 50 -5.26 -6.39 2.22
C ARG A 50 -5.28 -4.91 1.84
N TYR A 51 -4.21 -4.18 2.15
CA TYR A 51 -4.07 -2.78 1.76
C TYR A 51 -4.20 -2.59 0.24
N GLU A 52 -3.56 -3.44 -0.55
CA GLU A 52 -3.64 -3.37 -2.01
C GLU A 52 -5.04 -3.65 -2.56
N TRP A 53 -5.72 -4.64 -1.98
CA TRP A 53 -7.11 -4.92 -2.29
C TRP A 53 -8.01 -3.73 -1.99
N ASP A 54 -7.92 -3.17 -0.78
CA ASP A 54 -8.72 -2.01 -0.37
C ASP A 54 -8.43 -0.80 -1.26
N LEU A 55 -7.16 -0.56 -1.61
CA LEU A 55 -6.77 0.53 -2.51
C LEU A 55 -7.39 0.36 -3.90
N ALA A 56 -7.42 -0.86 -4.44
CA ALA A 56 -8.05 -1.16 -5.73
C ALA A 56 -9.56 -0.89 -5.73
N THR A 57 -10.24 -0.94 -4.58
CA THR A 57 -11.66 -0.55 -4.47
C THR A 57 -11.90 0.96 -4.50
N ILE A 58 -10.87 1.77 -4.20
CA ILE A 58 -10.95 3.23 -4.15
C ILE A 58 -10.59 3.84 -5.51
N LEU A 59 -9.61 3.25 -6.18
CA LEU A 59 -9.07 3.75 -7.44
C LEU A 59 -9.90 3.27 -8.64
N TRP A 60 -10.01 4.12 -9.66
CA TRP A 60 -10.48 3.68 -10.97
C TRP A 60 -9.42 2.80 -11.66
N PRO A 61 -9.80 1.92 -12.61
CA PRO A 61 -8.86 1.04 -13.29
C PRO A 61 -7.65 1.77 -13.90
N ARG A 62 -7.87 2.95 -14.50
CA ARG A 62 -6.79 3.78 -15.06
C ARG A 62 -5.84 4.34 -14.00
N GLN A 63 -6.35 4.69 -12.83
CA GLN A 63 -5.54 5.14 -11.69
C GLN A 63 -4.74 3.98 -11.09
N MET A 64 -5.33 2.78 -11.05
CA MET A 64 -4.66 1.58 -10.57
C MET A 64 -3.46 1.19 -11.46
N VAL A 65 -3.59 1.27 -12.78
CA VAL A 65 -2.47 1.03 -13.72
C VAL A 65 -1.31 2.01 -13.46
N ALA A 66 -1.62 3.29 -13.24
CA ALA A 66 -0.60 4.30 -12.93
C ALA A 66 0.09 4.03 -11.58
N TYR A 67 -0.66 3.60 -10.57
CA TYR A 67 -0.12 3.21 -9.27
C TYR A 67 0.81 2.00 -9.37
N THR A 68 0.39 0.93 -10.06
CA THR A 68 1.21 -0.28 -10.24
C THR A 68 2.52 0.03 -10.97
N GLN A 69 2.49 0.87 -12.00
CA GLN A 69 3.69 1.31 -12.71
C GLN A 69 4.64 2.10 -11.80
N ALA A 70 4.11 3.07 -11.04
CA ALA A 70 4.91 3.86 -10.11
C ALA A 70 5.54 2.99 -9.00
N LYS A 71 4.81 1.99 -8.50
CA LYS A 71 5.30 1.02 -7.51
C LYS A 71 6.46 0.18 -8.09
N ALA A 72 6.30 -0.32 -9.31
CA ALA A 72 7.33 -1.11 -9.99
C ALA A 72 8.61 -0.30 -10.22
N ASP A 73 8.48 0.96 -10.65
CA ASP A 73 9.61 1.85 -10.85
C ASP A 73 10.36 2.11 -9.52
N LEU A 74 9.63 2.38 -8.43
CA LEU A 74 10.22 2.58 -7.10
C LEU A 74 10.99 1.33 -6.62
N MET A 75 10.41 0.15 -6.80
CA MET A 75 11.05 -1.12 -6.44
C MET A 75 12.31 -1.38 -7.30
N ALA A 76 12.27 -1.03 -8.58
CA ALA A 76 13.43 -1.15 -9.48
C ALA A 76 14.57 -0.20 -9.09
N PHE A 77 14.26 0.99 -8.58
CA PHE A 77 15.27 1.93 -8.07
C PHE A 77 15.82 1.56 -6.69
N GLY A 78 15.03 0.92 -5.82
CA GLY A 78 15.49 0.47 -4.50
C GLY A 78 16.37 -0.78 -4.51
N SER A 79 16.53 -1.44 -5.65
CA SER A 79 17.35 -2.65 -5.82
C SER A 79 18.77 -2.38 -6.37
N ARG A 80 19.21 -1.11 -6.40
CA ARG A 80 20.55 -0.68 -6.86
C ARG A 80 21.40 -0.14 -5.73
#